data_AF-N9PMZ2-F1
#
_entry.id   AF-N9PMZ2-F1
#
_cell.length_a   1.000
_cell.length_b   1.000
_cell.length_c   1.000
_cell.angle_alpha   90.00
_cell.angle_beta   90.00
_cell.angle_gamma   90.00
#
_symmetry.space_group_name_H-M   'P 1'
#
loop_
_entity.id
_entity.type
_entity.pdbx_description
1 polymer ?
#
loop_
_entity_poly.entity_id
_entity_poly.type
_entity_poly.pdbx_seq_one_letter_code
_entity_poly.pdbx_strand_id
1 'polypeptide(L)'
;MKKLILLAMMLGLTGCGDNNQSDNQSNTQVNTLQKTEAAPTVANYSLAAPRAMSAVAPLQGWSITQSIVMGASTLIDAIKDTKVSAALVTPNAKQVAEVLRGGAAGVALSIAVDQLLDAVDWVMDPANNRIVYKVQPEVNPNIPRYWVISDRFINPNAYGYATPQLACNAHLGKKVWATSPIVSSVKDEGINPNNPYISGCLLYKDDGSLFGSSSVSYEINPAYDPKKQPEEEFLSLETVAEQVISNAQVGNLDAQVATNIAAQNILNDEELAKPVVQKLEDNARDKDPKCKEYVDEIVNHVSDLKDRHYMMLTDPLKLYKYYRYVKNKNPNGDGTYEGHQQKYLAVQGQLKLVMAYADARQCRYDKVEASYWATNPPPKSPLYAQ
;
A
#
# COMPACT_ATOMS: atom_id res chain seq x y z
N MET A 1 -20.17 3.37 -5.47
CA MET A 1 -20.60 2.64 -4.24
C MET A 1 -20.94 1.19 -4.60
N LYS A 2 -20.09 0.25 -4.17
CA LYS A 2 -20.41 -1.11 -3.69
C LYS A 2 -19.08 -1.82 -3.43
N LYS A 3 -18.73 -1.99 -2.14
CA LYS A 3 -17.62 -2.83 -1.68
C LYS A 3 -18.15 -4.27 -1.67
N LEU A 4 -17.60 -5.14 -2.51
CA LEU A 4 -17.87 -6.58 -2.47
C LEU A 4 -16.68 -7.25 -1.79
N ILE A 5 -16.87 -7.59 -0.51
CA ILE A 5 -15.95 -8.44 0.25
C ILE A 5 -16.26 -9.88 -0.16
N LEU A 6 -15.30 -10.57 -0.77
CA LEU A 6 -15.45 -11.98 -1.15
C LEU A 6 -14.87 -12.86 -0.04
N LEU A 7 -15.74 -13.66 0.58
CA LEU A 7 -15.41 -14.70 1.56
C LEU A 7 -15.57 -16.05 0.85
N ALA A 8 -14.50 -16.85 0.74
CA ALA A 8 -14.57 -18.22 0.20
C ALA A 8 -14.51 -19.22 1.36
N MET A 9 -15.57 -20.04 1.53
CA MET A 9 -15.63 -21.16 2.47
C MET A 9 -15.61 -22.49 1.70
N MET A 10 -14.73 -23.41 2.12
CA MET A 10 -14.75 -24.82 1.70
C MET A 10 -15.53 -25.65 2.71
N LEU A 11 -16.46 -26.51 2.24
CA LEU A 11 -17.18 -27.50 3.02
C LEU A 11 -16.78 -28.91 2.58
N GLY A 12 -16.40 -29.76 3.55
CA GLY A 12 -16.24 -31.21 3.38
C GLY A 12 -17.28 -31.94 4.25
N LEU A 13 -17.98 -32.90 3.65
CA LEU A 13 -19.03 -33.73 4.24
C LEU A 13 -18.47 -35.05 4.81
N THR A 14 -18.87 -35.41 6.03
CA THR A 14 -19.15 -36.78 6.52
C THR A 14 -20.15 -36.62 7.69
N GLY A 15 -21.20 -37.41 7.93
CA GLY A 15 -21.54 -38.79 7.60
C GLY A 15 -21.87 -39.52 8.92
N CYS A 16 -23.12 -39.42 9.39
CA CYS A 16 -23.62 -39.93 10.68
C CYS A 16 -23.86 -41.45 10.71
N GLY A 17 -23.82 -42.04 11.91
CA GLY A 17 -24.36 -43.37 12.22
C GLY A 17 -24.72 -43.50 13.71
N ASP A 18 -26.01 -43.77 13.97
CA ASP A 18 -26.71 -43.88 15.27
C ASP A 18 -26.44 -45.18 16.06
N ASN A 19 -26.58 -45.13 17.39
CA ASN A 19 -27.67 -45.80 18.14
C ASN A 19 -27.55 -45.71 19.68
N ASN A 20 -28.60 -45.14 20.29
CA ASN A 20 -29.34 -45.49 21.53
C ASN A 20 -28.66 -46.18 22.73
N GLN A 21 -28.78 -45.60 23.94
CA GLN A 21 -29.72 -46.05 25.01
C GLN A 21 -29.71 -45.07 26.21
N SER A 22 -30.86 -44.97 26.91
CA SER A 22 -31.19 -44.05 28.00
C SER A 22 -30.58 -44.41 29.36
N ASP A 23 -30.36 -43.41 30.23
CA ASP A 23 -31.04 -43.29 31.54
C ASP A 23 -30.72 -41.97 32.27
N ASN A 24 -31.73 -41.46 32.96
CA ASN A 24 -31.76 -40.19 33.70
C ASN A 24 -31.00 -40.25 35.03
N GLN A 25 -30.10 -39.30 35.29
CA GLN A 25 -29.98 -38.66 36.61
C GLN A 25 -29.15 -37.37 36.55
N SER A 26 -29.74 -36.31 37.09
CA SER A 26 -29.16 -34.97 37.23
C SER A 26 -28.06 -34.93 38.28
N ASN A 27 -26.86 -34.51 37.91
CA ASN A 27 -26.02 -33.66 38.76
C ASN A 27 -24.97 -32.89 37.95
N THR A 28 -24.77 -31.67 38.40
CA THR A 28 -24.04 -30.56 37.81
C THR A 28 -22.54 -30.84 37.66
N GLN A 29 -22.09 -31.11 36.43
CA GLN A 29 -20.70 -30.98 35.96
C GLN A 29 -20.66 -31.21 34.43
N VAL A 30 -20.30 -30.21 33.63
CA VAL A 30 -19.68 -30.46 32.30
C VAL A 30 -18.70 -29.34 31.98
N ASN A 31 -17.42 -29.70 31.94
CA ASN A 31 -16.39 -29.04 31.15
C ASN A 31 -16.19 -29.91 29.89
N THR A 32 -15.90 -29.28 28.74
CA THR A 32 -15.42 -29.86 27.46
C THR A 32 -16.40 -30.82 26.73
N LEU A 33 -16.73 -30.71 25.44
CA LEU A 33 -15.89 -30.48 24.26
C LEU A 33 -16.69 -29.94 23.03
N GLN A 34 -16.19 -28.85 22.44
CA GLN A 34 -16.05 -28.55 21.00
C GLN A 34 -17.17 -28.91 20.00
N LYS A 35 -17.96 -27.89 19.65
CA LYS A 35 -18.26 -27.59 18.25
C LYS A 35 -17.58 -26.26 17.91
N THR A 36 -16.33 -26.34 17.48
CA THR A 36 -15.52 -25.19 17.05
C THR A 36 -16.06 -24.68 15.72
N GLU A 37 -17.13 -23.89 15.75
CA GLU A 37 -17.35 -22.91 14.70
C GLU A 37 -16.23 -21.89 14.82
N ALA A 38 -15.16 -22.12 14.05
CA ALA A 38 -14.12 -21.13 13.83
C ALA A 38 -14.78 -19.96 13.08
N ALA A 39 -15.35 -19.03 13.85
CA ALA A 39 -15.49 -17.67 13.41
C ALA A 39 -14.11 -17.26 12.84
N PRO A 40 -14.04 -16.72 11.61
CA PRO A 40 -12.79 -16.18 11.13
C PRO A 40 -12.41 -15.11 12.16
N THR A 41 -11.34 -15.35 12.90
CA THR A 41 -10.68 -14.33 13.68
C THR A 41 -10.17 -13.32 12.66
N VAL A 42 -11.04 -12.40 12.27
CA VAL A 42 -10.62 -11.06 11.90
C VAL A 42 -9.97 -10.57 13.18
N ALA A 43 -8.66 -10.79 13.29
CA ALA A 43 -7.88 -10.18 14.33
C ALA A 43 -8.17 -8.69 14.19
N ASN A 44 -8.91 -8.15 15.15
CA ASN A 44 -8.92 -6.72 15.39
C ASN A 44 -7.46 -6.37 15.69
N TYR A 45 -6.71 -6.02 14.66
CA TYR A 45 -5.39 -5.44 14.78
C TYR A 45 -5.62 -4.10 15.47
N SER A 46 -5.56 -4.10 16.79
CA SER A 46 -5.54 -2.87 17.57
C SER A 46 -4.29 -2.10 17.14
N LEU A 47 -4.50 -1.11 16.27
CA LEU A 47 -3.59 -0.03 15.98
C LEU A 47 -3.30 0.71 17.29
N ALA A 48 -2.31 0.27 18.07
CA ALA A 48 -1.58 1.02 19.10
C ALA A 48 -0.90 0.07 20.10
N ALA A 49 0.25 -0.46 19.74
CA ALA A 49 1.41 -0.70 20.62
C ALA A 49 2.49 -1.42 19.79
N PRO A 50 3.78 -1.11 19.98
CA PRO A 50 4.84 -2.00 19.49
C PRO A 50 4.63 -3.35 20.16
N ARG A 51 4.17 -4.36 19.39
CA ARG A 51 4.21 -5.73 19.86
C ARG A 51 5.68 -6.09 19.98
N ALA A 52 6.10 -6.50 21.18
CA ALA A 52 7.41 -7.09 21.35
C ALA A 52 7.51 -8.28 20.40
N MET A 53 8.45 -8.24 19.46
CA MET A 53 8.76 -9.40 18.65
C MET A 53 9.21 -10.52 19.58
N SER A 54 8.61 -11.70 19.41
CA SER A 54 9.00 -12.90 20.13
C SER A 54 9.55 -13.86 19.10
N ALA A 55 10.87 -14.07 19.12
CA ALA A 55 11.48 -15.12 18.33
C ALA A 55 11.29 -16.45 19.09
N VAL A 56 10.70 -17.45 18.43
CA VAL A 56 10.54 -18.82 19.01
C VAL A 56 11.85 -19.63 18.89
N ALA A 57 12.94 -18.97 18.47
CA ALA A 57 14.32 -19.43 18.26
C ALA A 57 14.57 -20.15 16.93
N PRO A 58 15.50 -19.57 16.15
CA PRO A 58 16.82 -20.15 15.88
C PRO A 58 17.97 -19.12 16.02
N LEU A 59 17.84 -18.12 16.88
CA LEU A 59 18.83 -17.04 17.03
C LEU A 59 20.12 -17.43 17.78
N GLN A 60 20.52 -18.71 17.75
CA GLN A 60 21.77 -19.22 18.33
C GLN A 60 22.05 -18.74 19.77
N GLY A 61 21.03 -18.73 20.62
CA GLY A 61 21.11 -18.28 22.02
C GLY A 61 20.86 -16.79 22.26
N TRP A 62 20.69 -15.99 21.21
CA TRP A 62 20.21 -14.61 21.34
C TRP A 62 18.72 -14.58 21.66
N SER A 63 18.35 -13.78 22.66
CA SER A 63 16.97 -13.50 23.03
C SER A 63 16.66 -12.03 22.77
N ILE A 64 15.60 -11.76 22.00
CA ILE A 64 15.16 -10.39 21.71
C ILE A 64 14.54 -9.79 22.97
N THR A 65 15.01 -8.63 23.38
CA THR A 65 14.51 -7.89 24.56
C THR A 65 13.64 -6.71 24.18
N GLN A 66 13.90 -6.10 23.01
CA GLN A 66 13.14 -4.98 22.49
C GLN A 66 13.13 -4.99 20.96
N SER A 67 12.06 -4.46 20.37
CA SER A 67 11.94 -4.20 18.93
C SER A 67 11.35 -2.82 18.65
N ILE A 68 11.89 -2.11 17.67
CA ILE A 68 11.48 -0.77 17.25
C ILE A 68 11.29 -0.77 15.74
N VAL A 69 10.10 -0.41 15.27
CA VAL A 69 9.84 -0.26 13.83
C VAL A 69 10.46 1.04 13.32
N MET A 70 11.29 0.94 12.28
CA MET A 70 12.02 2.04 11.64
C MET A 70 11.73 2.02 10.13
N GLY A 71 10.56 2.54 9.76
CA GLY A 71 10.13 2.51 8.36
C GLY A 71 9.85 1.08 7.89
N ALA A 72 10.50 0.65 6.82
CA ALA A 72 10.39 -0.72 6.33
C ALA A 72 11.20 -1.75 7.15
N SER A 73 12.04 -1.30 8.07
CA SER A 73 12.92 -2.16 8.87
C SER A 73 12.50 -2.22 10.33
N THR A 74 13.04 -3.18 11.06
CA THR A 74 12.83 -3.29 12.51
C THR A 74 14.17 -3.43 13.21
N LEU A 75 14.49 -2.50 14.09
CA LEU A 75 15.67 -2.55 14.94
C LEU A 75 15.35 -3.40 16.16
N ILE A 76 16.19 -4.37 16.46
CA ILE A 76 16.06 -5.26 17.62
C ILE A 76 17.23 -5.07 18.58
N ASP A 77 16.92 -5.14 19.87
CA ASP A 77 17.91 -5.38 20.92
C ASP A 77 17.85 -6.86 21.31
N ALA A 78 19.01 -7.46 21.52
CA ALA A 78 19.11 -8.84 21.93
C ALA A 78 20.20 -9.05 22.99
N ILE A 79 20.01 -10.10 23.79
CA ILE A 79 20.94 -10.56 24.82
C ILE A 79 21.33 -12.01 24.59
N LYS A 80 22.60 -12.35 24.84
CA LYS A 80 23.13 -13.72 24.83
C LYS A 80 24.13 -13.86 25.96
N ASP A 81 23.77 -14.66 26.96
CA ASP A 81 24.50 -14.78 28.22
C ASP A 81 24.70 -13.42 28.90
N THR A 82 25.92 -12.88 28.87
CA THR A 82 26.29 -11.56 29.40
C THR A 82 26.49 -10.51 28.30
N LYS A 83 26.36 -10.88 27.03
CA LYS A 83 26.50 -9.99 25.88
C LYS A 83 25.17 -9.30 25.58
N VAL A 84 25.28 -8.04 25.19
CA VAL A 84 24.18 -7.23 24.66
C VAL A 84 24.55 -6.81 23.24
N SER A 85 23.56 -6.72 22.35
CA SER A 85 23.78 -6.29 20.97
C SER A 85 22.48 -5.77 20.38
N ALA A 86 22.59 -5.04 19.27
CA ALA A 86 21.44 -4.58 18.50
C ALA A 86 21.68 -4.89 17.01
N ALA A 87 20.62 -5.09 16.25
CA ALA A 87 20.68 -5.32 14.81
C ALA A 87 19.45 -4.76 14.10
N LEU A 88 19.63 -4.28 12.88
CA LEU A 88 18.53 -3.92 11.99
C LEU A 88 18.09 -5.11 11.14
N VAL A 89 16.79 -5.43 11.16
CA VAL A 89 16.17 -6.45 10.32
C VAL A 89 15.41 -5.76 9.19
N THR A 90 15.86 -5.95 7.95
CA THR A 90 15.26 -5.34 6.75
C THR A 90 14.74 -6.42 5.82
N PRO A 91 13.41 -6.66 5.79
CA PRO A 91 12.81 -7.59 4.85
C PRO A 91 12.96 -7.13 3.40
N ASN A 92 13.16 -8.07 2.49
CA ASN A 92 13.10 -7.83 1.05
C ASN A 92 11.68 -8.04 0.50
N ALA A 93 11.48 -7.69 -0.78
CA ALA A 93 10.18 -7.80 -1.44
C ALA A 93 9.60 -9.22 -1.41
N LYS A 94 10.43 -10.25 -1.55
CA LYS A 94 9.98 -11.65 -1.50
C LYS A 94 9.42 -12.01 -0.12
N GLN A 95 10.10 -11.61 0.95
CA GLN A 95 9.67 -11.86 2.34
C GLN A 95 8.37 -11.11 2.68
N VAL A 96 8.22 -9.87 2.19
CA VAL A 96 6.96 -9.12 2.35
C VAL A 96 5.84 -9.71 1.49
N ALA A 97 6.14 -10.17 0.26
CA ALA A 97 5.17 -10.84 -0.60
C ALA A 97 4.61 -12.13 0.02
N GLU A 98 5.40 -12.86 0.81
CA GLU A 98 4.91 -14.01 1.58
C GLU A 98 3.89 -13.61 2.65
N VAL A 99 4.12 -12.49 3.35
CA VAL A 99 3.15 -11.93 4.31
C VAL A 99 1.85 -11.53 3.63
N LEU A 100 1.96 -10.87 2.46
CA LEU A 100 0.79 -10.44 1.68
C LEU A 100 -0.01 -11.65 1.16
N ARG A 101 0.68 -12.66 0.63
CA ARG A 101 0.09 -13.92 0.17
C ARG A 101 -0.64 -14.66 1.29
N GLY A 102 -0.09 -14.62 2.50
CA GLY A 102 -0.71 -15.19 3.70
C GLY A 102 -1.93 -14.41 4.22
N GLY A 103 -2.26 -13.25 3.65
CA GLY A 103 -3.42 -12.44 4.01
C GLY A 103 -3.26 -11.63 5.31
N ALA A 104 -2.10 -11.69 5.97
CA ALA A 104 -1.88 -11.03 7.26
C ALA A 104 -1.81 -9.49 7.18
N ALA A 105 -1.65 -8.94 5.97
CA ALA A 105 -1.52 -7.50 5.71
C ALA A 105 -2.43 -7.03 4.57
N GLY A 106 -3.70 -7.46 4.58
CA GLY A 106 -4.68 -7.16 3.53
C GLY A 106 -4.90 -5.66 3.26
N VAL A 107 -4.86 -4.80 4.29
CA VAL A 107 -5.01 -3.35 4.11
C VAL A 107 -3.81 -2.75 3.36
N ALA A 108 -2.58 -3.12 3.76
CA ALA A 108 -1.37 -2.69 3.07
C ALA A 108 -1.34 -3.16 1.62
N LEU A 109 -1.77 -4.42 1.38
CA LEU A 109 -1.95 -4.97 0.03
C LEU A 109 -2.89 -4.08 -0.79
N SER A 110 -4.11 -3.83 -0.30
CA SER A 110 -5.10 -3.04 -1.04
C SER A 110 -4.60 -1.64 -1.37
N ILE A 111 -4.00 -0.94 -0.40
CA ILE A 111 -3.42 0.38 -0.63
C ILE A 111 -2.35 0.32 -1.73
N ALA A 112 -1.43 -0.65 -1.67
CA ALA A 112 -0.36 -0.78 -2.66
C ALA A 112 -0.89 -1.13 -4.06
N VAL A 113 -1.91 -1.99 -4.17
CA VAL A 113 -2.52 -2.33 -5.46
C VAL A 113 -3.29 -1.15 -6.06
N ASP A 114 -4.09 -0.45 -5.24
CA ASP A 114 -4.85 0.73 -5.66
C ASP A 114 -3.91 1.81 -6.21
N GLN A 115 -2.75 1.97 -5.57
CA GLN A 115 -1.68 2.82 -6.07
C GLN A 115 -1.17 2.31 -7.42
N LEU A 116 -0.72 1.06 -7.51
CA LEU A 116 -0.05 0.57 -8.72
C LEU A 116 -0.95 0.50 -9.97
N LEU A 117 -2.23 0.21 -9.81
CA LEU A 117 -3.11 -0.10 -10.94
C LEU A 117 -4.15 0.98 -11.26
N ASP A 118 -4.41 1.93 -10.34
CA ASP A 118 -5.56 2.86 -10.45
C ASP A 118 -6.87 2.12 -10.82
N ALA A 119 -6.99 0.84 -10.39
CA ALA A 119 -7.99 -0.11 -10.87
C ALA A 119 -8.86 -0.64 -9.72
N VAL A 120 -10.15 -0.76 -9.99
CA VAL A 120 -11.19 -1.07 -8.98
C VAL A 120 -11.44 -2.57 -8.83
N ASP A 121 -11.09 -3.38 -9.84
CA ASP A 121 -11.46 -4.81 -9.91
C ASP A 121 -10.23 -5.70 -10.06
N TRP A 122 -9.70 -6.16 -8.92
CA TRP A 122 -8.60 -7.11 -8.85
C TRP A 122 -8.89 -8.22 -7.83
N VAL A 123 -8.29 -9.38 -8.06
CA VAL A 123 -8.38 -10.56 -7.18
C VAL A 123 -6.99 -11.06 -6.89
N MET A 124 -6.72 -11.40 -5.64
CA MET A 124 -5.48 -12.07 -5.27
C MET A 124 -5.51 -13.53 -5.77
N ASP A 125 -4.45 -13.95 -6.44
CA ASP A 125 -4.17 -15.34 -6.82
C ASP A 125 -2.95 -15.84 -6.01
N PRO A 126 -3.17 -16.32 -4.77
CA PRO A 126 -2.08 -16.74 -3.88
C PRO A 126 -1.31 -17.94 -4.43
N ALA A 127 -1.95 -18.79 -5.25
CA ALA A 127 -1.33 -20.00 -5.78
C ALA A 127 -0.20 -19.67 -6.77
N ASN A 128 -0.29 -18.52 -7.46
CA ASN A 128 0.69 -18.08 -8.45
C ASN A 128 1.41 -16.78 -8.05
N ASN A 129 1.32 -16.36 -6.78
CA ASN A 129 1.99 -15.18 -6.23
C ASN A 129 1.73 -13.90 -7.02
N ARG A 130 0.48 -13.67 -7.42
CA ARG A 130 0.11 -12.51 -8.25
C ARG A 130 -1.26 -11.95 -7.90
N ILE A 131 -1.48 -10.72 -8.36
CA ILE A 131 -2.79 -10.10 -8.47
C ILE A 131 -3.25 -10.27 -9.92
N VAL A 132 -4.48 -10.74 -10.09
CA VAL A 132 -5.17 -10.81 -11.39
C VAL A 132 -6.12 -9.63 -11.45
N TYR A 133 -6.01 -8.83 -12.50
CA TYR A 133 -6.91 -7.70 -12.73
C TYR A 133 -7.35 -7.67 -14.19
N LYS A 134 -8.52 -7.09 -14.41
CA LYS A 134 -9.07 -6.94 -15.76
C LYS A 134 -8.78 -5.52 -16.21
N VAL A 135 -8.03 -5.40 -17.30
CA VAL A 135 -7.92 -4.11 -17.97
C VAL A 135 -9.29 -3.81 -18.57
N GLN A 136 -9.88 -2.69 -18.17
CA GLN A 136 -11.06 -2.21 -18.88
C GLN A 136 -10.59 -1.81 -20.28
N PRO A 137 -11.03 -2.51 -21.33
CA PRO A 137 -10.66 -2.12 -22.68
C PRO A 137 -11.20 -0.71 -22.94
N GLU A 138 -10.45 0.10 -23.70
CA GLU A 138 -10.89 1.43 -24.12
C GLU A 138 -12.30 1.37 -24.72
N VAL A 139 -12.64 0.27 -25.41
CA VAL A 139 -14.00 -0.04 -25.84
C VAL A 139 -14.33 -1.49 -25.50
N ASN A 140 -15.42 -1.72 -24.77
CA ASN A 140 -15.86 -3.08 -24.43
C ASN A 140 -16.20 -3.87 -25.72
N PRO A 141 -15.42 -4.92 -26.08
CA PRO A 141 -15.59 -5.64 -27.34
C PRO A 141 -16.91 -6.42 -27.39
N ASN A 142 -17.57 -6.65 -26.25
CA ASN A 142 -18.85 -7.34 -26.20
C ASN A 142 -20.05 -6.43 -26.49
N ILE A 143 -19.82 -5.13 -26.68
CA ILE A 143 -20.87 -4.17 -26.99
C ILE A 143 -20.80 -3.84 -28.49
N PRO A 144 -21.81 -4.19 -29.31
CA PRO A 144 -21.78 -3.95 -30.76
C PRO A 144 -21.81 -2.47 -31.13
N ARG A 145 -22.38 -1.65 -30.25
CA ARG A 145 -22.48 -0.20 -30.37
C ARG A 145 -22.47 0.45 -29.00
N TYR A 146 -21.74 1.52 -28.82
CA TYR A 146 -21.63 2.19 -27.53
C TYR A 146 -21.88 3.69 -27.67
N TRP A 147 -22.23 4.31 -26.55
CA TRP A 147 -22.28 5.75 -26.41
C TRP A 147 -20.88 6.25 -26.11
N VAL A 148 -20.41 7.26 -26.83
CA VAL A 148 -19.10 7.88 -26.64
C VAL A 148 -19.29 9.37 -26.49
N ILE A 149 -18.52 10.00 -25.59
CA ILE A 149 -18.48 11.46 -25.54
C ILE A 149 -17.83 11.95 -26.83
N SER A 150 -18.56 12.75 -27.61
CA SER A 150 -18.11 13.18 -28.95
C SER A 150 -16.87 14.09 -28.89
N ASP A 151 -16.67 14.77 -27.75
CA ASP A 151 -15.54 15.65 -27.51
C ASP A 151 -14.28 14.84 -27.10
N ARG A 152 -13.29 14.79 -28.01
CA ARG A 152 -12.01 14.11 -27.80
C ARG A 152 -11.14 14.75 -26.72
N PHE A 153 -11.38 16.00 -26.31
CA PHE A 153 -10.67 16.59 -25.17
C PHE A 153 -11.15 15.98 -23.84
N ILE A 154 -12.41 15.57 -23.78
CA ILE A 154 -13.03 14.97 -22.59
C ILE A 154 -12.81 13.46 -22.58
N ASN A 155 -12.82 12.83 -23.75
CA ASN A 155 -12.67 11.40 -23.94
C ASN A 155 -11.57 11.06 -24.96
N PRO A 156 -10.29 11.33 -24.64
CA PRO A 156 -9.18 11.15 -25.56
C PRO A 156 -8.98 9.70 -26.01
N ASN A 157 -9.40 8.74 -25.18
CA ASN A 157 -9.26 7.31 -25.44
C ASN A 157 -10.56 6.69 -26.00
N ALA A 158 -11.54 7.51 -26.39
CA ALA A 158 -12.82 7.07 -26.95
C ALA A 158 -13.54 5.99 -26.11
N TYR A 159 -13.51 6.13 -24.77
CA TYR A 159 -14.19 5.21 -23.85
C TYR A 159 -15.67 5.07 -24.21
N GLY A 160 -16.10 3.82 -24.40
CA GLY A 160 -17.46 3.47 -24.78
C GLY A 160 -18.34 3.08 -23.59
N TYR A 161 -19.58 3.56 -23.58
CA TYR A 161 -20.56 3.34 -22.52
C TYR A 161 -21.82 2.62 -23.03
N ALA A 162 -22.43 1.79 -22.20
CA ALA A 162 -23.60 0.99 -22.59
C ALA A 162 -24.88 1.83 -22.76
N THR A 163 -24.98 2.99 -22.11
CA THR A 163 -26.16 3.88 -22.17
C THR A 163 -25.74 5.35 -22.28
N PRO A 164 -26.60 6.25 -22.82
CA PRO A 164 -26.28 7.67 -22.89
C PRO A 164 -26.10 8.27 -21.50
N GLN A 165 -26.93 7.88 -20.51
CA GLN A 165 -26.76 8.30 -19.12
C GLN A 165 -25.39 7.92 -18.54
N LEU A 166 -24.86 6.72 -18.82
CA LEU A 166 -23.53 6.32 -18.35
C LEU A 166 -22.43 7.17 -18.99
N ALA A 167 -22.55 7.48 -20.29
CA ALA A 167 -21.65 8.39 -20.98
C ALA A 167 -21.72 9.82 -20.42
N CYS A 168 -22.92 10.30 -20.12
CA CYS A 168 -23.13 11.60 -19.49
C CYS A 168 -22.49 11.65 -18.08
N ASN A 169 -22.68 10.61 -17.27
CA ASN A 169 -22.10 10.51 -15.92
C ASN A 169 -20.57 10.56 -15.90
N ALA A 170 -19.91 10.18 -16.99
CA ALA A 170 -18.45 10.25 -17.08
C ALA A 170 -17.88 11.68 -17.08
N HIS A 171 -18.73 12.71 -17.16
CA HIS A 171 -18.34 14.11 -16.97
C HIS A 171 -18.25 14.50 -15.48
N LEU A 172 -18.88 13.77 -14.56
CA LEU A 172 -18.91 14.08 -13.13
C LEU A 172 -17.50 14.18 -12.55
N GLY A 173 -17.24 15.21 -11.74
CA GLY A 173 -15.95 15.45 -11.11
C GLY A 173 -14.84 15.92 -12.07
N LYS A 174 -15.15 16.15 -13.35
CA LYS A 174 -14.17 16.61 -14.36
C LYS A 174 -14.38 18.06 -14.74
N LYS A 175 -13.32 18.70 -15.22
CA LYS A 175 -13.39 19.94 -15.98
C LYS A 175 -13.54 19.61 -17.46
N VAL A 176 -14.62 20.10 -18.05
CA VAL A 176 -14.99 19.84 -19.46
C VAL A 176 -14.12 20.66 -20.40
N TRP A 177 -13.86 21.93 -20.05
CA TRP A 177 -12.89 22.79 -20.72
C TRP A 177 -11.93 23.43 -19.72
N ALA A 178 -10.80 23.97 -20.18
CA ALA A 178 -9.72 24.47 -19.31
C ALA A 178 -10.19 25.52 -18.28
N THR A 179 -11.19 26.33 -18.63
CA THR A 179 -11.77 27.38 -17.79
C THR A 179 -13.09 26.99 -17.12
N SER A 180 -13.59 25.76 -17.35
CA SER A 180 -14.86 25.30 -16.79
C SER A 180 -14.77 25.00 -15.29
N PRO A 181 -15.89 25.17 -14.56
CA PRO A 181 -16.05 24.58 -13.24
C PRO A 181 -16.00 23.05 -13.32
N ILE A 182 -15.77 22.41 -12.17
CA ILE A 182 -15.93 20.97 -12.05
C ILE A 182 -17.42 20.64 -12.15
N VAL A 183 -17.76 19.61 -12.93
CA VAL A 183 -19.14 19.15 -13.08
C VAL A 183 -19.59 18.47 -11.77
N SER A 184 -20.63 19.00 -11.16
CA SER A 184 -21.18 18.49 -9.90
C SER A 184 -22.30 17.46 -10.11
N SER A 185 -23.09 17.67 -11.17
CA SER A 185 -24.22 16.84 -11.55
C SER A 185 -24.44 16.92 -13.06
N VAL A 186 -25.05 15.87 -13.60
CA VAL A 186 -25.32 15.73 -15.03
C VAL A 186 -26.75 15.24 -15.22
N LYS A 187 -27.41 15.75 -16.25
CA LYS A 187 -28.72 15.26 -16.70
C LYS A 187 -28.64 14.83 -18.16
N ASP A 188 -29.05 13.60 -18.45
CA ASP A 188 -29.28 13.13 -19.83
C ASP A 188 -30.54 13.82 -20.37
N GLU A 189 -30.41 14.48 -21.52
CA GLU A 189 -31.53 15.10 -22.24
C GLU A 189 -32.36 14.07 -23.02
N GLY A 190 -31.89 12.83 -23.07
CA GLY A 190 -32.45 11.78 -23.88
C GLY A 190 -32.02 11.88 -25.34
N ILE A 191 -32.34 10.82 -26.06
CA ILE A 191 -31.97 10.66 -27.47
C ILE A 191 -32.62 11.76 -28.31
N ASN A 192 -31.83 12.39 -29.17
CA ASN A 192 -32.29 13.44 -30.05
C ASN A 192 -33.38 12.88 -31.01
N PRO A 193 -34.58 13.48 -31.04
CA PRO A 193 -35.69 12.96 -31.84
C PRO A 193 -35.42 13.01 -33.36
N ASN A 194 -34.50 13.87 -33.80
CA ASN A 194 -34.12 14.01 -35.20
C ASN A 194 -32.89 13.16 -35.57
N ASN A 195 -32.14 12.66 -34.58
CA ASN A 195 -30.99 11.80 -34.81
C ASN A 195 -30.84 10.79 -33.64
N PRO A 196 -31.27 9.53 -33.83
CA PRO A 196 -31.25 8.53 -32.76
C PRO A 196 -29.83 8.11 -32.33
N TYR A 197 -28.79 8.59 -33.04
CA TYR A 197 -27.40 8.33 -32.73
C TYR A 197 -26.74 9.42 -31.87
N ILE A 198 -27.50 10.39 -31.37
CA ILE A 198 -26.98 11.47 -30.53
C ILE A 198 -27.88 11.64 -29.30
N SER A 199 -27.27 11.79 -28.12
CA SER A 199 -27.93 12.25 -26.88
C SER A 199 -27.22 13.50 -26.36
N GLY A 200 -27.96 14.34 -25.64
CA GLY A 200 -27.41 15.53 -24.96
C GLY A 200 -27.13 15.27 -23.49
N CYS A 201 -26.08 15.85 -22.96
CA CYS A 201 -25.77 15.88 -21.54
C CYS A 201 -25.76 17.34 -21.07
N LEU A 202 -26.63 17.70 -20.12
CA LEU A 202 -26.61 18.99 -19.43
C LEU A 202 -25.70 18.92 -18.20
N LEU A 203 -24.83 19.91 -18.06
CA LEU A 203 -23.77 19.93 -17.07
C LEU A 203 -23.97 21.07 -16.07
N TYR A 204 -23.99 20.74 -14.78
CA TYR A 204 -24.32 21.68 -13.72
C TYR A 204 -23.13 21.87 -12.76
N LYS A 205 -23.08 23.05 -12.14
CA LYS A 205 -22.13 23.39 -11.06
C LYS A 205 -22.69 22.99 -9.70
N ASP A 206 -21.88 23.08 -8.65
CA ASP A 206 -22.29 22.75 -7.28
C ASP A 206 -23.51 23.56 -6.80
N ASP A 207 -23.68 24.80 -7.29
CA ASP A 207 -24.83 25.66 -6.99
C ASP A 207 -26.12 25.30 -7.77
N GLY A 208 -26.08 24.25 -8.59
CA GLY A 208 -27.18 23.80 -9.43
C GLY A 208 -27.39 24.61 -10.71
N SER A 209 -26.53 25.60 -11.01
CA SER A 209 -26.62 26.36 -12.25
C SER A 209 -26.10 25.55 -13.44
N LEU A 210 -26.83 25.60 -14.56
CA LEU A 210 -26.40 25.03 -15.85
C LEU A 210 -25.23 25.86 -16.38
N PHE A 211 -24.13 25.22 -16.76
CA PHE A 211 -22.97 25.94 -17.32
C PHE A 211 -22.53 25.46 -18.69
N GLY A 212 -23.03 24.30 -19.15
CA GLY A 212 -22.69 23.79 -20.47
C GLY A 212 -23.52 22.58 -20.84
N SER A 213 -23.34 22.16 -22.09
CA SER A 213 -23.85 20.91 -22.61
C SER A 213 -22.74 20.17 -23.38
N SER A 214 -22.88 18.86 -23.45
CA SER A 214 -22.00 17.98 -24.22
C SER A 214 -22.85 16.99 -25.00
N SER A 215 -22.38 16.54 -26.16
CA SER A 215 -23.05 15.48 -26.92
C SER A 215 -22.38 14.14 -26.68
N VAL A 216 -23.19 13.09 -26.63
CA VAL A 216 -22.72 11.71 -26.71
C VAL A 216 -23.26 11.08 -28.00
N SER A 217 -22.37 10.43 -28.75
CA SER A 217 -22.69 9.78 -30.02
C SER A 217 -22.84 8.28 -29.80
N TYR A 218 -23.78 7.65 -30.50
CA TYR A 218 -23.91 6.19 -30.55
C TYR A 218 -23.14 5.66 -31.76
N GLU A 219 -22.00 5.04 -31.51
CA GLU A 219 -21.06 4.62 -32.54
C GLU A 219 -21.04 3.10 -32.70
N ILE A 220 -20.73 2.64 -33.92
CA ILE A 220 -20.45 1.23 -34.18
C ILE A 220 -19.12 0.90 -33.51
N ASN A 221 -19.07 -0.22 -32.79
CA ASN A 221 -17.82 -0.69 -32.23
C ASN A 221 -16.98 -1.41 -33.30
N PRO A 222 -15.90 -0.79 -33.83
CA PRO A 222 -15.04 -1.45 -34.82
C PRO A 222 -14.26 -2.63 -34.21
N ALA A 223 -14.16 -2.69 -32.88
CA ALA A 223 -13.55 -3.78 -32.12
C ALA A 223 -14.59 -4.74 -31.53
N TYR A 224 -15.83 -4.76 -32.06
CA TYR A 224 -16.87 -5.69 -31.61
C TYR A 224 -16.46 -7.13 -31.89
N ASP A 225 -16.24 -7.86 -30.80
CA ASP A 225 -16.09 -9.30 -30.79
C ASP A 225 -16.82 -9.83 -29.55
N PRO A 226 -18.05 -10.36 -29.71
CA PRO A 226 -18.87 -10.85 -28.60
C PRO A 226 -18.30 -12.11 -27.92
N LYS A 227 -17.19 -12.66 -28.45
CA LYS A 227 -16.45 -13.76 -27.83
C LYS A 227 -15.17 -13.30 -27.16
N LYS A 228 -14.78 -12.03 -27.31
CA LYS A 228 -13.57 -11.47 -26.70
C LYS A 228 -13.83 -11.19 -25.22
N GLN A 229 -13.22 -12.01 -24.37
CA GLN A 229 -13.19 -11.75 -22.93
C GLN A 229 -12.24 -10.59 -22.63
N PRO A 230 -12.46 -9.80 -21.55
CA PRO A 230 -11.48 -8.83 -21.08
C PRO A 230 -10.13 -9.52 -20.89
N GLU A 231 -9.07 -8.91 -21.39
CA GLU A 231 -7.71 -9.43 -21.21
C GLU A 231 -7.38 -9.33 -19.72
N GLU A 232 -7.01 -10.46 -19.12
CA GLU A 232 -6.50 -10.51 -17.76
C GLU A 232 -5.03 -10.15 -17.80
N GLU A 233 -4.67 -9.19 -16.96
CA GLU A 233 -3.28 -8.84 -16.71
C GLU A 233 -2.89 -9.26 -15.29
N PHE A 234 -1.58 -9.35 -15.09
CA PHE A 234 -1.00 -9.87 -13.87
C PHE A 234 0.00 -8.89 -13.29
N LEU A 235 -0.15 -8.64 -12.00
CA LEU A 235 0.83 -7.88 -11.21
C LEU A 235 1.48 -8.83 -10.21
N SER A 236 2.81 -8.94 -10.22
CA SER A 236 3.51 -9.83 -9.29
C SER A 236 3.34 -9.34 -7.84
N LEU A 237 3.21 -10.27 -6.89
CA LEU A 237 3.16 -9.89 -5.47
C LEU A 237 4.48 -9.27 -4.99
N GLU A 238 5.61 -9.56 -5.64
CA GLU A 238 6.88 -8.90 -5.33
C GLU A 238 6.83 -7.41 -5.70
N THR A 239 6.26 -7.05 -6.85
CA THR A 239 6.04 -5.64 -7.22
C THR A 239 5.11 -4.93 -6.24
N VAL A 240 4.04 -5.59 -5.80
CA VAL A 240 3.16 -5.04 -4.77
C VAL A 240 3.90 -4.90 -3.43
N ALA A 241 4.72 -5.88 -3.08
CA ALA A 241 5.52 -5.86 -1.86
C ALA A 241 6.59 -4.75 -1.86
N GLU A 242 7.22 -4.46 -3.01
CA GLU A 242 8.10 -3.30 -3.17
C GLU A 242 7.35 -2.00 -2.88
N GLN A 243 6.11 -1.88 -3.36
CA GLN A 243 5.28 -0.72 -3.06
C GLN A 243 4.88 -0.65 -1.58
N VAL A 244 4.61 -1.79 -0.93
CA VAL A 244 4.39 -1.86 0.53
C VAL A 244 5.66 -1.42 1.29
N ILE A 245 6.85 -1.89 0.91
CA ILE A 245 8.13 -1.48 1.52
C ILE A 245 8.33 0.04 1.37
N SER A 246 8.08 0.58 0.17
CA SER A 246 8.12 2.02 -0.10
C SER A 246 7.15 2.81 0.80
N ASN A 247 5.92 2.31 0.96
CA ASN A 247 4.92 2.92 1.84
C ASN A 247 5.35 2.88 3.31
N ALA A 248 5.91 1.76 3.78
CA ALA A 248 6.41 1.62 5.14
C ALA A 248 7.56 2.60 5.42
N GLN A 249 8.45 2.79 4.44
CA GLN A 249 9.58 3.72 4.53
C GLN A 249 9.13 5.17 4.74
N VAL A 250 8.00 5.57 4.14
CA VAL A 250 7.43 6.92 4.31
C VAL A 250 6.47 7.05 5.50
N GLY A 251 6.35 6.01 6.33
CA GLY A 251 5.59 6.08 7.59
C GLY A 251 4.16 5.56 7.52
N ASN A 252 3.75 4.87 6.44
CA ASN A 252 2.43 4.24 6.40
C ASN A 252 2.34 3.10 7.43
N LEU A 253 1.44 3.24 8.40
CA LEU A 253 1.33 2.30 9.53
C LEU A 253 0.90 0.89 9.10
N ASP A 254 -0.03 0.76 8.16
CA ASP A 254 -0.47 -0.56 7.67
C ASP A 254 0.67 -1.29 6.94
N ALA A 255 1.44 -0.55 6.15
CA ALA A 255 2.62 -1.08 5.48
C ALA A 255 3.73 -1.46 6.47
N GLN A 256 3.94 -0.64 7.51
CA GLN A 256 4.87 -0.96 8.60
C GLN A 256 4.48 -2.22 9.38
N VAL A 257 3.17 -2.50 9.52
CA VAL A 257 2.71 -3.77 10.08
C VAL A 257 3.12 -4.93 9.17
N ALA A 258 2.95 -4.80 7.86
CA ALA A 258 3.34 -5.84 6.90
C ALA A 258 4.85 -6.15 6.96
N THR A 259 5.69 -5.11 6.96
CA THR A 259 7.15 -5.27 7.04
C THR A 259 7.60 -5.80 8.41
N ASN A 260 6.96 -5.38 9.50
CA ASN A 260 7.28 -5.91 10.83
C ASN A 260 6.91 -7.41 10.96
N ILE A 261 5.79 -7.85 10.38
CA ILE A 261 5.46 -9.29 10.30
C ILE A 261 6.51 -10.04 9.48
N ALA A 262 6.96 -9.46 8.36
CA ALA A 262 8.02 -10.06 7.55
C ALA A 262 9.34 -10.16 8.34
N ALA A 263 9.69 -9.13 9.11
CA ALA A 263 10.87 -9.16 10.00
C ALA A 263 10.73 -10.24 11.07
N GLN A 264 9.55 -10.41 11.66
CA GLN A 264 9.28 -11.48 12.61
C GLN A 264 9.40 -12.88 11.97
N ASN A 265 8.97 -13.05 10.72
CA ASN A 265 9.14 -14.30 9.98
C ASN A 265 10.63 -14.61 9.74
N ILE A 266 11.43 -13.61 9.37
CA ILE A 266 12.89 -13.75 9.23
C ILE A 266 13.52 -14.26 10.54
N LEU A 267 13.11 -13.69 11.67
CA LEU A 267 13.63 -14.05 12.99
C LEU A 267 13.17 -15.44 13.48
N ASN A 268 12.10 -15.98 12.90
CA ASN A 268 11.57 -17.30 13.22
C ASN A 268 12.07 -18.39 12.25
N ASP A 269 12.81 -18.03 11.20
CA ASP A 269 13.37 -18.96 10.22
C ASP A 269 14.89 -19.06 10.40
N GLU A 270 15.42 -20.28 10.50
CA GLU A 270 16.85 -20.52 10.80
C GLU A 270 17.78 -20.01 9.71
N GLU A 271 17.44 -20.21 8.45
CA GLU A 271 18.27 -19.80 7.33
C GLU A 271 18.21 -18.28 7.14
N LEU A 272 17.01 -17.70 7.25
CA LEU A 272 16.83 -16.26 7.10
C LEU A 272 17.38 -15.46 8.29
N ALA A 273 17.44 -16.06 9.48
CA ALA A 273 17.98 -15.40 10.67
C ALA A 273 19.52 -15.36 10.71
N LYS A 274 20.24 -16.20 9.94
CA LYS A 274 21.72 -16.26 9.95
C LYS A 274 22.41 -14.90 9.79
N PRO A 275 22.02 -14.02 8.84
CA PRO A 275 22.62 -12.70 8.71
C PRO A 275 22.39 -11.83 9.94
N VAL A 276 21.22 -11.92 10.58
CA VAL A 276 20.90 -11.17 11.79
C VAL A 276 21.74 -11.67 12.96
N VAL A 277 21.88 -12.99 13.13
CA VAL A 277 22.74 -13.58 14.17
C VAL A 277 24.20 -13.16 13.99
N GLN A 278 24.70 -13.23 12.75
CA GLN A 278 26.06 -12.80 12.44
C GLN A 278 26.27 -11.33 12.79
N LYS A 279 25.32 -10.46 12.41
CA LYS A 279 25.34 -9.03 12.74
C LYS A 279 25.32 -8.79 14.25
N LEU A 280 24.51 -9.54 15.00
CA LEU A 280 24.48 -9.46 16.46
C LEU A 280 25.83 -9.87 17.08
N GLU A 281 26.44 -10.95 16.62
CA GLU A 281 27.76 -11.41 17.09
C GLU A 281 28.89 -10.43 16.75
N ASP A 282 28.83 -9.78 15.60
CA ASP A 282 29.82 -8.78 15.18
C ASP A 282 29.66 -7.49 16.00
N ASN A 283 28.44 -6.98 16.12
CA ASN A 283 28.14 -5.80 16.94
C ASN A 283 28.45 -6.05 18.43
N ALA A 284 28.30 -7.29 18.92
CA ALA A 284 28.66 -7.68 20.28
C ALA A 284 30.16 -7.52 20.62
N ARG A 285 31.02 -7.41 19.60
CA ARG A 285 32.47 -7.22 19.75
C ARG A 285 32.88 -5.75 19.70
N ASP A 286 31.93 -4.84 19.44
CA ASP A 286 32.20 -3.41 19.42
C ASP A 286 32.57 -2.89 20.84
N LYS A 287 33.21 -1.72 20.90
CA LYS A 287 33.52 -1.04 22.16
C LYS A 287 32.26 -0.61 22.94
N ASP A 288 31.14 -0.38 22.24
CA ASP A 288 29.84 -0.09 22.83
C ASP A 288 28.72 -0.87 22.11
N PRO A 289 28.61 -2.19 22.36
CA PRO A 289 27.74 -3.09 21.60
C PRO A 289 26.26 -2.71 21.57
N LYS A 290 25.75 -2.19 22.70
CA LYS A 290 24.35 -1.73 22.83
C LYS A 290 24.05 -0.47 22.01
N CYS A 291 25.08 0.24 21.54
CA CYS A 291 24.96 1.50 20.85
C CYS A 291 25.38 1.43 19.39
N LYS A 292 26.17 0.43 18.99
CA LYS A 292 26.74 0.32 17.65
C LYS A 292 25.69 0.52 16.55
N GLU A 293 24.62 -0.28 16.56
CA GLU A 293 23.60 -0.22 15.52
C GLU A 293 22.82 1.10 15.53
N TYR A 294 22.48 1.63 16.70
CA TYR A 294 21.79 2.91 16.82
C TYR A 294 22.62 4.07 16.27
N VAL A 295 23.92 4.09 16.55
CA VAL A 295 24.83 5.14 16.05
C VAL A 295 25.01 5.02 14.54
N ASP A 296 25.14 3.80 14.01
CA ASP A 296 25.19 3.57 12.57
C ASP A 296 23.93 4.09 11.87
N GLU A 297 22.75 3.79 12.42
CA GLU A 297 21.47 4.26 11.86
C GLU A 297 21.30 5.78 11.95
N ILE A 298 21.76 6.42 13.03
CA ILE A 298 21.80 7.89 13.12
C ILE A 298 22.66 8.46 11.98
N VAL A 299 23.85 7.92 11.76
CA VAL A 299 24.75 8.37 10.68
C VAL A 299 24.13 8.15 9.32
N ASN A 300 23.52 6.98 9.08
CA ASN A 300 22.85 6.64 7.82
C ASN A 300 21.70 7.61 7.52
N HIS A 301 20.83 7.89 8.50
CA HIS A 301 19.73 8.84 8.32
C HIS A 301 20.21 10.28 8.13
N VAL A 302 21.25 10.72 8.86
CA VAL A 302 21.88 12.03 8.64
C VAL A 302 22.42 12.13 7.20
N SER A 303 23.06 11.08 6.70
CA SER A 303 23.55 11.03 5.32
C SER A 303 22.40 11.10 4.30
N ASP A 304 21.35 10.30 4.46
CA ASP A 304 20.19 10.32 3.56
C ASP A 304 19.50 11.69 3.56
N LEU A 305 19.40 12.35 4.72
CA LEU A 305 18.87 13.71 4.80
C LEU A 305 19.75 14.72 4.06
N LYS A 306 21.08 14.65 4.20
CA LYS A 306 22.02 15.50 3.44
C LYS A 306 21.82 15.32 1.95
N ASP A 307 21.81 14.08 1.48
CA ASP A 307 21.70 13.74 0.06
C ASP A 307 20.37 14.21 -0.52
N ARG A 308 19.26 13.93 0.18
CA ARG A 308 17.92 14.37 -0.23
C ARG A 308 17.80 15.90 -0.23
N HIS A 309 18.35 16.58 0.77
CA HIS A 309 18.34 18.04 0.84
C HIS A 309 19.09 18.63 -0.35
N TYR A 310 20.26 18.09 -0.67
CA TYR A 310 21.05 18.50 -1.83
C TYR A 310 20.32 18.23 -3.15
N MET A 311 19.70 17.05 -3.32
CA MET A 311 18.89 16.72 -4.49
C MET A 311 17.70 17.67 -4.64
N MET A 312 17.05 18.09 -3.56
CA MET A 312 15.94 19.06 -3.61
C MET A 312 16.39 20.49 -3.90
N LEU A 313 17.59 20.89 -3.46
CA LEU A 313 18.15 22.22 -3.77
C LEU A 313 18.62 22.33 -5.21
N THR A 314 19.28 21.29 -5.72
CA THR A 314 19.83 21.27 -7.08
C THR A 314 18.83 20.81 -8.12
N ASP A 315 17.83 20.02 -7.72
CA ASP A 315 16.77 19.45 -8.55
C ASP A 315 17.30 18.90 -9.89
N PRO A 316 18.26 17.96 -9.85
CA PRO A 316 18.93 17.48 -11.06
C PRO A 316 17.97 16.74 -12.00
N LEU A 317 16.94 16.13 -11.42
CA LEU A 317 15.86 15.44 -12.12
C LEU A 317 14.75 16.40 -12.59
N LYS A 318 14.86 17.70 -12.28
CA LYS A 318 13.92 18.76 -12.65
C LYS A 318 12.47 18.45 -12.22
N LEU A 319 12.33 17.79 -11.07
CA LEU A 319 11.05 17.39 -10.49
C LEU A 319 10.21 18.61 -10.12
N TYR A 320 10.83 19.73 -9.73
CA TYR A 320 10.10 20.96 -9.42
C TYR A 320 9.54 21.63 -10.68
N LYS A 321 10.33 21.71 -11.76
CA LYS A 321 9.90 22.36 -13.02
C LYS A 321 8.92 21.50 -13.81
N TYR A 322 9.11 20.19 -13.82
CA TYR A 322 8.34 19.26 -14.66
C TYR A 322 7.37 18.38 -13.86
N TYR A 323 6.99 18.76 -12.63
CA TYR A 323 6.09 17.95 -11.78
C TYR A 323 4.78 17.53 -12.46
N ARG A 324 4.30 18.29 -13.47
CA ARG A 324 3.10 17.96 -14.26
C ARG A 324 3.34 16.97 -15.41
N TYR A 325 4.58 16.71 -15.79
CA TYR A 325 4.95 15.92 -16.96
C TYR A 325 5.62 14.59 -16.61
N VAL A 326 5.79 14.27 -15.32
CA VAL A 326 6.25 12.95 -14.90
C VAL A 326 5.14 11.94 -15.20
N LYS A 327 5.26 11.27 -16.36
CA LYS A 327 4.28 10.32 -16.91
C LYS A 327 3.99 9.14 -15.97
N ASN A 328 4.95 8.81 -15.12
CA ASN A 328 4.84 7.81 -14.06
C ASN A 328 4.83 8.52 -12.72
N LYS A 329 3.84 9.38 -12.50
CA LYS A 329 3.59 9.97 -11.20
C LYS A 329 3.30 8.79 -10.27
N ASN A 330 4.29 8.38 -9.46
CA ASN A 330 4.03 7.39 -8.44
C ASN A 330 2.81 7.91 -7.65
N PRO A 331 1.75 7.12 -7.47
CA PRO A 331 0.56 7.49 -6.72
C PRO A 331 0.85 8.05 -5.32
N ASN A 332 1.99 7.66 -4.73
CA ASN A 332 2.50 8.18 -3.45
C ASN A 332 3.23 9.52 -3.54
N GLY A 333 3.32 10.10 -4.74
CA GLY A 333 4.03 11.36 -4.98
C GLY A 333 5.55 11.21 -5.09
N ASP A 334 6.12 10.03 -4.85
CA ASP A 334 7.57 9.77 -4.78
C ASP A 334 8.42 10.28 -5.97
N GLY A 335 7.82 10.41 -7.15
CA GLY A 335 8.45 10.95 -8.36
C GLY A 335 8.23 12.46 -8.56
N THR A 336 7.73 13.16 -7.55
CA THR A 336 7.47 14.61 -7.55
C THR A 336 8.36 15.30 -6.52
N TYR A 337 8.46 16.62 -6.62
CA TYR A 337 9.19 17.41 -5.64
C TYR A 337 8.56 17.27 -4.24
N GLU A 338 7.23 17.29 -4.17
CA GLU A 338 6.48 17.09 -2.93
C GLU A 338 6.74 15.71 -2.32
N GLY A 339 6.80 14.65 -3.13
CA GLY A 339 7.15 13.33 -2.62
C GLY A 339 8.58 13.24 -2.10
N HIS A 340 9.53 13.93 -2.73
CA HIS A 340 10.88 14.08 -2.18
C HIS A 340 10.86 14.75 -0.79
N GLN A 341 10.02 15.77 -0.60
CA GLN A 341 9.83 16.41 0.71
C GLN A 341 9.19 15.45 1.71
N GLN A 342 8.18 14.67 1.31
CA GLN A 342 7.57 13.66 2.20
C GLN A 342 8.58 12.60 2.65
N LYS A 343 9.39 12.08 1.73
CA LYS A 343 10.48 11.15 2.07
C LYS A 343 11.49 11.77 3.02
N TYR A 344 11.87 13.02 2.79
CA TYR A 344 12.75 13.75 3.69
C TYR A 344 12.17 13.83 5.10
N LEU A 345 10.91 14.23 5.24
CA LEU A 345 10.22 14.31 6.53
C LEU A 345 10.09 12.94 7.22
N ALA A 346 9.84 11.88 6.46
CA ALA A 346 9.79 10.51 6.99
C ALA A 346 11.14 10.09 7.59
N VAL A 347 12.24 10.34 6.87
CA VAL A 347 13.60 10.06 7.36
C VAL A 347 13.94 10.93 8.57
N GLN A 348 13.50 12.19 8.61
CA GLN A 348 13.65 13.01 9.82
C GLN A 348 12.90 12.43 11.02
N GLY A 349 11.69 11.90 10.81
CA GLY A 349 10.93 11.20 11.84
C GLY A 349 11.67 9.99 12.39
N GLN A 350 12.24 9.16 11.49
CA GLN A 350 13.06 8.01 11.86
C GLN A 350 14.33 8.43 12.62
N LEU A 351 15.03 9.48 12.16
CA LEU A 351 16.20 10.04 12.85
C LEU A 351 15.85 10.46 14.28
N LYS A 352 14.74 11.19 14.49
CA LYS A 352 14.29 11.57 15.84
C LYS A 352 14.03 10.36 16.72
N LEU A 353 13.39 9.33 16.16
CA LEU A 353 13.08 8.12 16.89
C LEU A 353 14.35 7.39 17.34
N VAL A 354 15.29 7.14 16.43
CA VAL A 354 16.54 6.44 16.76
C VAL A 354 17.41 7.26 17.72
N MET A 355 17.45 8.59 17.58
CA MET A 355 18.13 9.48 18.53
C MET A 355 17.54 9.36 19.94
N ALA A 356 16.22 9.33 20.09
CA ALA A 356 15.57 9.19 21.40
C ALA A 356 15.94 7.86 22.07
N TYR A 357 15.99 6.76 21.31
CA TYR A 357 16.40 5.46 21.84
C TYR A 357 17.90 5.36 22.13
N ALA A 358 18.74 6.01 21.33
CA ALA A 358 20.17 6.12 21.57
C ALA A 358 20.46 6.95 22.84
N ASP A 359 19.78 8.08 23.01
CA ASP A 359 19.85 8.93 24.21
C ASP A 359 19.42 8.16 25.47
N ALA A 360 18.32 7.40 25.40
CA ALA A 360 17.85 6.56 26.51
C ALA A 360 18.88 5.48 26.93
N ARG A 361 19.73 5.05 25.98
CA ARG A 361 20.83 4.08 26.21
C ARG A 361 22.17 4.73 26.56
N GLN A 362 22.21 6.07 26.60
CA GLN A 362 23.41 6.88 26.82
C GLN A 362 24.48 6.67 25.75
N CYS A 363 24.06 6.42 24.51
CA CYS A 363 24.96 6.26 23.37
C CYS A 363 25.65 7.57 23.00
N ARG A 364 26.93 7.48 22.58
CA ARG A 364 27.70 8.64 22.12
C ARG A 364 27.67 8.73 20.60
N TYR A 365 27.19 9.86 20.08
CA TYR A 365 27.16 10.20 18.66
C TYR A 365 27.27 11.72 18.47
N ASP A 366 27.42 12.20 17.24
CA ASP A 366 27.42 13.64 16.94
C ASP A 366 26.00 14.21 17.11
N LYS A 367 25.68 14.61 18.35
CA LYS A 367 24.37 15.15 18.69
C LYS A 367 24.09 16.49 18.03
N VAL A 368 25.12 17.28 17.74
CA VAL A 368 24.96 18.61 17.11
C VAL A 368 24.48 18.41 15.67
N GLU A 369 25.19 17.58 14.91
CA GLU A 369 24.83 17.31 13.52
C GLU A 369 23.49 16.57 13.43
N ALA A 370 23.28 15.54 14.24
CA ALA A 370 22.02 14.79 14.22
C ALA A 370 20.81 15.67 14.59
N SER A 371 20.94 16.55 15.58
CA SER A 371 19.85 17.47 15.96
C SER A 371 19.58 18.51 14.89
N TYR A 372 20.61 18.99 14.20
CA TYR A 372 20.45 19.88 13.05
C TYR A 372 19.61 19.19 11.97
N TRP A 373 19.99 18.00 11.52
CA TRP A 373 19.26 17.30 10.47
C TRP A 373 17.89 16.79 10.90
N ALA A 374 17.68 16.49 12.18
CA ALA A 374 16.37 16.16 12.71
C ALA A 374 15.37 17.34 12.66
N THR A 375 15.85 18.58 12.57
CA THR A 375 15.00 19.78 12.63
C THR A 375 15.09 20.69 11.40
N ASN A 376 16.11 20.53 10.56
CA ASN A 376 16.30 21.29 9.33
C ASN A 376 15.16 21.00 8.34
N PRO A 377 14.31 21.97 7.97
CA PRO A 377 13.18 21.68 7.09
C PRO A 377 13.65 21.29 5.66
N PRO A 378 12.86 20.49 4.92
CA PRO A 378 13.14 20.27 3.51
C PRO A 378 13.06 21.61 2.74
N PRO A 379 13.86 21.80 1.68
CA PRO A 379 13.76 22.98 0.83
C PRO A 379 12.34 23.11 0.25
N LYS A 380 11.81 24.34 0.24
CA LYS A 380 10.49 24.63 -0.34
C LYS A 380 10.52 24.65 -1.88
N SER A 381 11.66 25.01 -2.44
CA SER A 381 11.94 25.05 -3.87
C SER A 381 13.45 24.90 -4.14
N PRO A 382 13.85 24.49 -5.35
CA PRO A 382 15.25 24.46 -5.78
C PRO A 382 15.85 25.86 -5.82
N LEU A 383 17.18 25.97 -5.78
CA LEU A 383 17.91 27.24 -5.77
C LEU A 383 17.59 28.16 -6.95
N TYR A 384 17.33 27.60 -8.13
CA TYR A 384 17.00 28.39 -9.33
C TYR A 384 15.58 28.99 -9.30
N ALA A 385 14.75 28.60 -8.32
CA ALA A 385 13.36 28.99 -8.18
C ALA A 385 13.09 29.75 -6.87
N GLN A 386 14.14 30.13 -6.13
CA GLN A 386 14.07 30.91 -4.90
C GLN A 386 14.10 32.42 -5.17
#